data_AF-A0A522VYS2-F1
#
_entry.id   AF-A0A522VYS2-F1
#
_cell.length_a   1.000
_cell.length_b   1.000
_cell.length_c   1.000
_cell.angle_alpha   90.00
_cell.angle_beta   90.00
_cell.angle_gamma   90.00
#
_symmetry.space_group_name_H-M   'P 1'
#
loop_
_entity.id
_entity.type
_entity.pdbx_description
1 polymer ?
#
loop_
_entity_poly.entity_id
_entity_poly.type
_entity_poly.pdbx_seq_one_letter_code
_entity_poly.pdbx_strand_id
1 'polypeptide(L)'
;MTLLSRRRLLTSGGAALFLPAITGSALAQERHALSRPATILGRWQTGNRHLVPPGPFNGGLIMAGDTAIERWDTVGGQAVRRWTQPQGETPSTFRPRVEGDVVLVSGRGFLSAISLESGKPL
;
A
#
# COMPACT_ATOMS: atom_id res chain seq x y z
N MET A 1 -29.50 -5.98 64.10
CA MET A 1 -29.04 -7.14 64.88
C MET A 1 -28.24 -8.06 63.96
N THR A 2 -26.90 -8.03 64.12
CA THR A 2 -26.02 -9.20 64.37
C THR A 2 -26.48 -10.57 63.83
N LEU A 3 -25.69 -11.41 63.12
CA LEU A 3 -24.28 -11.79 63.25
C LEU A 3 -23.76 -12.55 61.99
N LEU A 4 -22.44 -12.52 61.80
CA LEU A 4 -21.61 -13.32 60.87
C LEU A 4 -21.73 -14.86 61.05
N SER A 5 -21.42 -15.64 60.01
CA SER A 5 -20.38 -16.71 60.01
C SER A 5 -20.26 -17.34 58.59
N ARG A 6 -19.19 -17.15 57.80
CA ARG A 6 -17.84 -17.79 57.79
C ARG A 6 -17.83 -19.33 57.74
N ARG A 7 -17.19 -19.85 56.69
CA ARG A 7 -16.76 -21.26 56.38
C ARG A 7 -17.81 -22.04 55.55
N ARG A 8 -17.49 -22.60 54.37
CA ARG A 8 -16.24 -23.29 53.99
C ARG A 8 -15.81 -23.01 52.55
N LEU A 9 -14.54 -22.65 52.46
CA LEU A 9 -13.66 -22.69 51.30
C LEU A 9 -13.15 -24.13 51.09
N LEU A 10 -12.73 -24.40 49.86
CA LEU A 10 -11.95 -25.54 49.36
C LEU A 10 -12.73 -26.83 49.13
N THR A 11 -12.84 -27.26 47.87
CA THR A 11 -11.90 -28.27 47.33
C THR A 11 -12.07 -28.47 45.82
N SER A 12 -10.91 -28.44 45.14
CA SER A 12 -10.52 -29.16 43.91
C SER A 12 -11.43 -29.09 42.67
N GLY A 13 -10.97 -28.73 41.48
CA GLY A 13 -9.59 -28.75 40.99
C GLY A 13 -9.60 -29.35 39.58
N GLY A 14 -8.84 -28.74 38.67
CA GLY A 14 -8.21 -29.44 37.55
C GLY A 14 -9.10 -29.82 36.36
N ALA A 15 -9.29 -28.89 35.43
CA ALA A 15 -9.34 -29.22 34.00
C ALA A 15 -8.90 -28.00 33.15
N ALA A 16 -7.70 -27.48 33.46
CA ALA A 16 -6.95 -26.68 32.50
C ALA A 16 -6.22 -27.67 31.58
N LEU A 17 -6.89 -28.10 30.50
CA LEU A 17 -6.30 -28.90 29.45
C LEU A 17 -6.23 -28.06 28.17
N PHE A 18 -5.04 -27.52 27.95
CA PHE A 18 -4.38 -27.34 26.65
C PHE A 18 -5.20 -26.70 25.52
N LEU A 19 -5.29 -25.36 25.54
CA LEU A 19 -5.32 -24.60 24.29
C LEU A 19 -3.90 -24.70 23.67
N PRO A 20 -3.69 -25.42 22.56
CA PRO A 20 -2.42 -25.34 21.86
C PRO A 20 -2.23 -23.90 21.38
N ALA A 21 -1.06 -23.38 21.69
CA ALA A 21 -0.63 -22.03 21.38
C ALA A 21 -0.87 -21.70 19.89
N ILE A 22 -1.69 -20.68 19.64
CA ILE A 22 -1.69 -19.96 18.37
C ILE A 22 -0.42 -19.09 18.36
N THR A 23 0.75 -19.73 18.27
CA THR A 23 2.06 -19.08 18.05
C THR A 23 2.46 -19.22 16.58
N GLY A 24 1.49 -19.04 15.67
CA GLY A 24 1.71 -19.12 14.22
C GLY A 24 1.94 -17.78 13.52
N SER A 25 1.58 -16.65 14.13
CA SER A 25 1.59 -15.35 13.44
C SER A 25 2.81 -14.47 13.72
N ALA A 26 3.71 -14.89 14.62
CA ALA A 26 4.94 -14.15 14.93
C ALA A 26 6.16 -14.60 14.07
N LEU A 27 6.05 -15.72 13.34
CA LEU A 27 7.15 -16.28 12.53
C LEU A 27 7.15 -15.81 11.07
N ALA A 28 6.22 -14.95 10.66
CA ALA A 28 6.31 -14.26 9.37
C ALA A 28 7.31 -13.08 9.39
N GLN A 29 7.90 -12.78 10.55
CA GLN A 29 8.76 -11.61 10.77
C GLN A 29 10.26 -11.94 10.81
N GLU A 30 10.69 -13.07 10.25
CA GLU A 30 12.11 -13.38 10.08
C GLU A 30 12.46 -13.65 8.62
N ARG A 31 12.95 -12.60 7.95
CA ARG A 31 14.10 -12.58 7.01
C ARG A 31 14.22 -11.21 6.35
N HIS A 32 14.27 -10.13 7.13
CA HIS A 32 15.02 -8.95 6.68
C HIS A 32 16.50 -9.31 6.79
N ALA A 33 17.00 -9.98 5.76
CA ALA A 33 18.43 -10.16 5.55
C ALA A 33 19.12 -8.81 5.79
N LEU A 34 20.22 -8.82 6.53
CA LEU A 34 21.09 -7.67 6.79
C LEU A 34 21.13 -6.76 5.56
N SER A 35 20.36 -5.68 5.62
CA SER A 35 20.04 -4.87 4.44
C SER A 35 21.32 -4.26 3.90
N ARG A 36 21.80 -4.79 2.77
CA ARG A 36 22.69 -4.01 1.93
C ARG A 36 21.96 -2.70 1.63
N PRO A 37 22.59 -1.52 1.80
CA PRO A 37 21.94 -0.27 1.47
C PRO A 37 21.50 -0.32 0.01
N ALA A 38 20.25 0.06 -0.26
CA ALA A 38 19.74 0.10 -1.62
C ALA A 38 20.58 1.10 -2.45
N THR A 39 21.10 0.65 -3.59
CA THR A 39 21.79 1.55 -4.53
C THR A 39 20.75 2.39 -5.25
N ILE A 40 20.86 3.71 -5.15
CA ILE A 40 19.99 4.65 -5.87
C ILE A 40 20.43 4.67 -7.33
N LEU A 41 19.61 4.13 -8.23
CA LEU A 41 19.89 4.11 -9.67
C LEU A 41 19.58 5.44 -10.36
N GLY A 42 18.68 6.23 -9.78
CA GLY A 42 18.31 7.54 -10.30
C GLY A 42 17.35 8.28 -9.38
N ARG A 43 17.20 9.58 -9.62
CA ARG A 43 16.23 10.45 -8.96
C ARG A 43 15.56 11.30 -10.02
N TRP A 44 14.24 11.20 -10.10
CA TRP A 44 13.44 11.93 -11.09
C TRP A 44 12.42 12.80 -10.39
N GLN A 45 12.23 14.02 -10.88
CA GLN A 45 11.30 14.97 -10.32
C GLN A 45 9.92 14.78 -10.95
N THR A 46 8.91 14.54 -10.11
CA THR A 46 7.50 14.52 -10.52
C THR A 46 6.86 15.90 -10.35
N GLY A 47 5.70 16.12 -10.97
CA GLY A 47 4.86 17.30 -10.69
C GLY A 47 4.14 17.27 -9.33
N ASN A 48 4.16 16.12 -8.64
CA ASN A 48 3.46 15.91 -7.37
C ASN A 48 4.33 16.29 -6.17
N ARG A 49 3.69 16.82 -5.13
CA ARG A 49 4.32 17.04 -3.81
C ARG A 49 4.20 15.80 -2.94
N HIS A 50 3.08 15.07 -3.09
CA HIS A 50 2.83 13.81 -2.41
C HIS A 50 2.50 12.74 -3.42
N LEU A 51 3.23 11.62 -3.36
CA LEU A 51 3.02 10.48 -4.25
C LEU A 51 2.23 9.37 -3.54
N VAL A 52 1.36 8.72 -4.29
CA VAL A 52 0.91 7.37 -3.95
C VAL A 52 1.90 6.33 -4.51
N PRO A 53 1.87 5.07 -4.05
CA PRO A 53 2.69 4.02 -4.66
C PRO A 53 2.49 3.96 -6.18
N PRO A 54 3.56 3.79 -6.96
CA PRO A 54 3.47 3.77 -8.42
C PRO A 54 2.74 2.52 -8.95
N GLY A 55 2.04 2.69 -10.07
CA GLY A 55 1.43 1.61 -10.84
C GLY A 55 2.36 1.15 -11.98
N PRO A 56 3.14 0.06 -11.81
CA PRO A 56 4.02 -0.44 -12.87
C PRO A 56 3.22 -1.12 -13.98
N PHE A 57 3.77 -1.07 -15.18
CA PHE A 57 3.31 -1.83 -16.34
C PHE A 57 4.50 -2.23 -17.21
N ASN A 58 4.27 -3.00 -18.27
CA ASN A 58 5.35 -3.38 -19.17
C ASN A 58 5.91 -2.14 -19.88
N GLY A 59 7.15 -1.76 -19.56
CA GLY A 59 7.84 -0.62 -20.15
C GLY A 59 7.83 0.66 -19.31
N GLY A 60 7.15 0.69 -18.16
CA GLY A 60 7.12 1.93 -17.38
C GLY A 60 6.34 1.91 -16.07
N LEU A 61 6.04 3.12 -15.61
CA LEU A 61 5.34 3.42 -14.37
C LEU A 61 4.28 4.49 -14.63
N ILE A 62 3.13 4.33 -13.96
CA ILE A 62 2.18 5.41 -13.72
C ILE A 62 2.45 5.98 -12.34
N MET A 63 2.76 7.28 -12.29
CA MET A 63 2.86 8.07 -11.08
C MET A 63 1.56 8.83 -10.89
N ALA A 64 1.06 8.89 -9.66
CA ALA A 64 -0.09 9.71 -9.32
C ALA A 64 0.12 10.34 -7.94
N GLY A 65 -0.59 11.42 -7.66
CA GLY A 65 -0.43 12.14 -6.41
C GLY A 65 -1.46 13.24 -6.22
N ASP A 66 -1.03 14.34 -5.63
CA ASP A 66 -1.87 15.47 -5.29
C ASP A 66 -2.13 16.43 -6.44
N THR A 67 -1.31 16.46 -7.49
CA THR A 67 -1.39 17.48 -8.55
C THR A 67 -1.49 16.91 -9.96
N ALA A 68 -0.97 15.70 -10.20
CA ALA A 68 -0.91 15.16 -11.54
C ALA A 68 -0.87 13.62 -11.57
N ILE A 69 -1.33 13.10 -12.70
CA ILE A 69 -1.09 11.73 -13.14
C ILE A 69 -0.03 11.80 -14.24
N GLU A 70 1.00 10.97 -14.17
CA GLU A 70 2.10 10.99 -15.11
C GLU A 70 2.43 9.57 -15.59
N ARG A 71 2.69 9.42 -16.88
CA ARG A 71 3.32 8.21 -17.42
C ARG A 71 4.80 8.42 -17.60
N TRP A 72 5.57 7.47 -17.11
CA TRP A 72 7.01 7.41 -17.25
C TRP A 72 7.39 6.10 -17.93
N ASP A 73 8.16 6.19 -19.02
CA ASP A 73 8.79 5.02 -19.60
C ASP A 73 10.14 4.79 -18.89
N THR A 74 10.45 3.53 -18.55
CA THR A 74 11.68 3.17 -17.83
C THR A 74 12.50 2.21 -18.67
N VAL A 75 13.32 2.75 -19.58
CA VAL A 75 14.13 1.96 -20.53
C VAL A 75 15.61 2.24 -20.29
N GLY A 76 16.42 1.19 -20.20
CA GLY A 76 17.88 1.31 -20.06
C GLY A 76 18.33 2.01 -18.77
N GLY A 77 17.55 1.90 -17.68
CA GLY A 77 17.85 2.56 -16.41
C GLY A 77 17.53 4.06 -16.38
N GLN A 78 16.98 4.61 -17.46
CA GLN A 78 16.51 5.99 -17.53
C GLN A 78 14.99 6.03 -17.46
N ALA A 79 14.44 7.01 -16.72
CA ALA A 79 13.01 7.29 -16.71
C ALA A 79 12.72 8.56 -17.53
N VAL A 80 11.79 8.45 -18.49
CA VAL A 80 11.36 9.56 -19.34
C VAL A 80 9.86 9.77 -19.19
N ARG A 81 9.47 10.95 -18.73
CA ARG A 81 8.05 11.32 -18.64
C ARG A 81 7.47 11.49 -20.04
N ARG A 82 6.44 10.73 -20.37
CA ARG A 82 5.77 10.72 -21.68
C ARG A 82 4.64 11.71 -21.75
N TRP A 83 3.82 11.75 -20.70
CA TRP A 83 2.74 12.72 -20.57
C TRP A 83 2.45 13.01 -19.11
N THR A 84 1.75 14.14 -18.91
CA THR A 84 1.23 14.61 -17.63
C THR A 84 -0.22 15.01 -17.83
N GLN A 85 -1.12 14.43 -17.05
CA GLN A 85 -2.52 14.78 -16.96
C GLN A 85 -2.75 15.50 -15.63
N PRO A 86 -3.18 16.77 -15.62
CA PRO A 86 -3.51 17.46 -14.38
C PRO A 86 -4.56 16.70 -13.57
N GLN A 87 -4.31 16.58 -12.27
CA GLN A 87 -5.29 16.08 -11.30
C GLN A 87 -6.25 17.22 -10.97
N GLY A 88 -7.55 16.92 -10.84
CA GLY A 88 -8.52 17.87 -10.30
C GLY A 88 -8.31 18.14 -8.81
N GLU A 89 -9.31 18.73 -8.15
CA GLU A 89 -9.22 19.13 -6.74
C GLU A 89 -9.02 17.94 -5.77
N THR A 90 -9.45 16.73 -6.16
CA THR A 90 -9.33 15.54 -5.31
C THR A 90 -8.05 14.76 -5.64
N PRO A 91 -7.14 14.59 -4.66
CA PRO A 91 -5.88 13.90 -4.88
C PRO A 91 -6.07 12.39 -5.05
N SER A 92 -5.17 11.77 -5.81
CA SER A 92 -5.08 10.31 -5.86
C SER A 92 -4.64 9.77 -4.51
N THR A 93 -5.32 8.73 -4.00
CA THR A 93 -4.97 8.10 -2.71
C THR A 93 -4.67 6.62 -2.83
N PHE A 94 -4.96 6.01 -3.98
CA PHE A 94 -4.74 4.59 -4.24
C PHE A 94 -3.76 4.40 -5.38
N ARG A 95 -3.01 3.30 -5.31
CA ARG A 95 -2.08 2.88 -6.36
C ARG A 95 -2.81 2.79 -7.71
N PRO A 96 -2.32 3.48 -8.76
CA PRO A 96 -2.85 3.33 -10.11
C PRO A 96 -2.80 1.88 -10.59
N ARG A 97 -3.77 1.48 -11.41
CA ARG A 97 -3.77 0.17 -12.09
C ARG A 97 -3.71 0.39 -13.59
N VAL A 98 -3.00 -0.50 -14.27
CA VAL A 98 -2.91 -0.50 -15.74
C VAL A 98 -3.45 -1.84 -16.21
N GLU A 99 -4.43 -1.79 -17.11
CA GLU A 99 -5.07 -2.97 -17.72
C GLU A 99 -5.24 -2.66 -19.21
N GLY A 100 -4.55 -3.41 -20.07
CA GLY A 100 -4.51 -3.12 -21.51
C GLY A 100 -4.02 -1.70 -21.80
N ASP A 101 -4.83 -0.93 -22.52
CA ASP A 101 -4.60 0.47 -22.88
C ASP A 101 -5.26 1.47 -21.91
N VAL A 102 -5.75 0.98 -20.76
CA VAL A 102 -6.46 1.78 -19.76
C VAL A 102 -5.62 1.90 -18.49
N VAL A 103 -5.56 3.12 -17.97
CA VAL A 103 -5.04 3.43 -16.64
C VAL A 103 -6.23 3.79 -15.76
N LEU A 104 -6.36 3.13 -14.62
CA LEU A 104 -7.33 3.43 -13.59
C LEU A 104 -6.64 4.16 -12.45
N VAL A 105 -7.14 5.36 -12.13
CA VAL A 105 -6.66 6.19 -11.03
C VAL A 105 -7.83 6.55 -10.14
N SER A 106 -7.65 6.45 -8.83
CA SER A 106 -8.72 6.70 -7.87
C SER A 106 -8.21 7.39 -6.62
N GLY A 107 -9.11 8.15 -6.00
CA GLY A 107 -8.94 8.74 -4.69
C GLY A 107 -10.19 8.56 -3.86
N ARG A 108 -10.30 9.32 -2.77
CA ARG A 108 -11.51 9.32 -1.94
C ARG A 108 -12.64 10.01 -2.70
N GLY A 109 -13.57 9.22 -3.23
CA GLY A 109 -14.78 9.72 -3.89
C GLY A 109 -14.67 9.91 -5.41
N PHE A 110 -13.60 9.44 -6.05
CA PHE A 110 -13.53 9.41 -7.51
C PHE A 110 -12.80 8.17 -8.04
N LEU A 111 -13.15 7.82 -9.28
CA LEU A 111 -12.45 6.87 -10.14
C LEU A 111 -12.39 7.50 -11.54
N SER A 112 -11.20 7.52 -12.11
CA SER A 112 -10.93 8.02 -13.46
C SER A 112 -10.30 6.92 -14.30
N ALA A 113 -10.80 6.77 -15.53
CA ALA A 113 -10.18 5.96 -16.56
C ALA A 113 -9.53 6.88 -17.59
N ILE A 114 -8.28 6.59 -17.93
CA ILE A 114 -7.45 7.40 -18.83
C ILE A 114 -6.72 6.47 -19.79
N SER A 115 -6.56 6.90 -21.04
CA SER A 115 -5.78 6.20 -22.05
C SER A 115 -4.31 6.14 -21.63
N LEU A 116 -3.72 4.94 -21.61
CA LEU A 116 -2.30 4.72 -21.33
C LEU A 116 -1.39 5.40 -22.37
N GLU A 117 -1.83 5.40 -23.63
CA GLU A 117 -1.07 6.00 -24.72
C GLU A 117 -1.07 7.52 -24.63
N SER A 118 -2.24 8.13 -24.51
CA SER A 118 -2.41 9.58 -24.69
C SER A 118 -2.52 10.37 -23.39
N GLY A 119 -2.79 9.72 -22.26
CA GLY A 119 -3.09 10.37 -20.98
C GLY A 119 -4.46 11.06 -20.92
N LYS A 120 -5.26 10.97 -21.99
CA LYS A 120 -6.57 11.60 -22.08
C LYS A 120 -7.64 10.76 -21.37
N PRO A 121 -8.65 11.40 -20.74
CA PRO A 121 -9.81 10.69 -20.20
C PRO A 121 -10.48 9.84 -21.28
N LEU A 122 -10.98 8.68 -20.86
CA LEU A 122 -11.84 7.82 -21.68
C LEU A 122 -13.31 8.21 -21.55
#